data_AF-A0A4R1IAK8-F1
#
_entry.id   AF-A0A4R1IAK8-F1
#
_cell.length_a   1.000
_cell.length_b   1.000
_cell.length_c   1.000
_cell.angle_alpha   90.00
_cell.angle_beta   90.00
_cell.angle_gamma   90.00
#
_symmetry.space_group_name_H-M   'P 1'
#
loop_
_entity.id
_entity.type
_entity.pdbx_description
1 polymer ?
#
loop_
_entity_poly.entity_id
_entity_poly.type
_entity_poly.pdbx_seq_one_letter_code
_entity_poly.pdbx_strand_id
1 'polypeptide(L)'
;MAEGACASWDDVISRLDCIVAQAPEPFEQDTIDNGRELIHYLRERFIPPDGFDKGYWSTFSLFWDNFEIEVFDERFETYRFFKGATDILHFSHRPGEPFSVEFLAQLRMPRLGDPAP
;
A
#
# COMPACT_ATOMS: atom_id res chain seq x y z
N MET A 1 12.13 -1.94 13.79
CA MET A 1 11.76 -3.37 13.78
C MET A 1 11.73 -3.76 12.31
N ALA A 2 12.49 -4.76 11.90
CA ALA A 2 12.46 -5.24 10.52
C ALA A 2 11.54 -6.45 10.50
N GLU A 3 10.26 -6.22 10.24
CA GLU A 3 9.30 -7.26 9.88
C GLU A 3 8.77 -6.91 8.48
N GLY A 4 8.58 -7.95 7.65
CA GLY A 4 7.82 -7.85 6.40
C GLY A 4 8.57 -7.48 5.12
N ALA A 5 9.90 -7.64 5.02
CA ALA A 5 10.60 -7.33 3.78
C ALA A 5 10.00 -8.09 2.57
N CYS A 6 9.52 -7.36 1.55
CA CYS A 6 8.89 -7.94 0.37
C CYS A 6 9.88 -7.95 -0.80
N ALA A 7 10.36 -9.14 -1.20
CA ALA A 7 11.31 -9.27 -2.30
C ALA A 7 10.61 -9.22 -3.67
N SER A 8 9.29 -9.46 -3.71
CA SER A 8 8.49 -9.51 -4.93
C SER A 8 7.03 -9.09 -4.68
N TRP A 9 6.30 -8.78 -5.75
CA TRP A 9 4.85 -8.52 -5.68
C TRP A 9 4.05 -9.76 -5.29
N ASP A 10 4.54 -10.97 -5.57
CA ASP A 10 3.89 -12.21 -5.14
C ASP A 10 4.02 -12.42 -3.62
N ASP A 11 5.12 -11.96 -3.01
CA ASP A 11 5.26 -11.94 -1.55
C ASP A 11 4.23 -11.00 -0.91
N VAL A 12 4.02 -9.82 -1.51
CA VAL A 12 3.03 -8.84 -1.04
C VAL A 12 1.62 -9.45 -1.05
N ILE A 13 1.21 -10.11 -2.14
CA ILE A 13 -0.11 -10.76 -2.23
C ILE A 13 -0.22 -11.89 -1.20
N SER A 14 0.80 -12.74 -1.09
CA SER A 14 0.83 -13.84 -0.12
C SER A 14 0.74 -13.32 1.31
N ARG A 15 1.37 -12.17 1.59
CA ARG A 15 1.35 -11.52 2.89
C ARG A 15 -0.01 -10.92 3.21
N LEU A 16 -0.68 -10.29 2.25
CA LEU A 16 -2.07 -9.83 2.39
C LEU A 16 -2.99 -11.00 2.78
N ASP A 17 -2.95 -12.10 2.03
CA ASP A 17 -3.79 -13.27 2.31
C ASP A 17 -3.49 -13.86 3.70
N CYS A 18 -2.21 -13.88 4.08
CA CYS A 18 -1.75 -14.33 5.39
C CYS A 18 -2.25 -13.45 6.55
N ILE A 19 -2.17 -12.12 6.39
CA ILE A 19 -2.68 -11.15 7.36
C ILE A 19 -4.19 -11.32 7.54
N VAL A 20 -4.95 -11.36 6.44
CA VAL A 20 -6.41 -11.53 6.47
C VAL A 20 -6.79 -12.83 7.17
N ALA A 21 -6.11 -13.94 6.86
CA ALA A 21 -6.43 -15.24 7.43
C ALA A 21 -6.11 -15.37 8.93
N GLN A 22 -5.15 -14.59 9.43
CA GLN A 22 -4.67 -14.66 10.82
C GLN A 22 -5.12 -13.48 11.69
N ALA A 23 -5.86 -12.52 11.12
CA ALA A 23 -6.27 -11.33 11.83
C ALA A 23 -7.21 -11.68 12.99
N PRO A 24 -6.94 -11.18 14.22
CA PRO A 24 -7.84 -11.40 15.35
C PRO A 24 -9.17 -10.64 15.17
N GLU A 25 -9.11 -9.44 14.59
CA GLU A 25 -10.29 -8.70 14.13
C GLU A 25 -10.50 -8.91 12.62
N PRO A 26 -11.74 -9.05 12.15
CA PRO A 26 -12.00 -9.16 10.72
C PRO A 26 -11.64 -7.86 10.00
N PHE A 27 -11.27 -8.01 8.73
CA PHE A 27 -11.18 -6.91 7.77
C PHE A 27 -12.53 -6.73 7.09
N GLU A 28 -12.87 -5.48 6.78
CA GLU A 28 -13.96 -5.20 5.84
C GLU A 28 -13.56 -5.70 4.44
N GLN A 29 -14.52 -6.29 3.72
CA GLN A 29 -14.24 -6.84 2.38
C GLN A 29 -13.70 -5.77 1.43
N ASP A 30 -14.23 -4.55 1.51
CA ASP A 30 -13.78 -3.42 0.69
C ASP A 30 -12.32 -3.05 0.96
N THR A 31 -11.81 -3.24 2.19
CA THR A 31 -10.38 -3.02 2.48
C THR A 31 -9.51 -4.07 1.78
N ILE A 32 -9.94 -5.33 1.77
CA ILE A 32 -9.24 -6.43 1.10
C ILE A 32 -9.22 -6.20 -0.41
N ASP A 33 -10.36 -5.83 -0.98
CA ASP A 33 -10.52 -5.60 -2.41
C ASP A 33 -9.70 -4.38 -2.86
N ASN A 34 -9.75 -3.26 -2.13
CA ASN A 34 -8.91 -2.10 -2.38
C ASN A 34 -7.41 -2.46 -2.33
N GLY A 35 -7.00 -3.28 -1.35
CA GLY A 35 -5.61 -3.72 -1.23
C GLY A 35 -5.16 -4.52 -2.46
N ARG A 36 -5.99 -5.47 -2.91
CA ARG A 36 -5.71 -6.29 -4.09
C ARG A 36 -5.68 -5.47 -5.37
N GLU A 37 -6.64 -4.56 -5.57
CA GLU A 37 -6.68 -3.68 -6.75
C GLU A 37 -5.46 -2.77 -6.80
N LEU A 38 -5.07 -2.18 -5.67
CA LEU A 38 -3.87 -1.36 -5.56
C LEU A 38 -2.62 -2.16 -5.90
N ILE A 39 -2.44 -3.35 -5.32
CA ILE A 39 -1.28 -4.22 -5.59
C ILE A 39 -1.23 -4.59 -7.08
N HIS A 40 -2.37 -4.96 -7.69
CA HIS A 40 -2.45 -5.26 -9.11
C HIS A 40 -2.11 -4.06 -10.01
N TYR A 41 -2.51 -2.86 -9.61
CA TYR A 41 -2.14 -1.66 -10.34
C TYR A 41 -0.66 -1.35 -10.23
N LEU A 42 -0.10 -1.43 -9.02
CA LEU A 42 1.29 -1.05 -8.76
C LEU A 42 2.27 -2.06 -9.38
N ARG A 43 1.96 -3.36 -9.34
CA ARG A 43 2.86 -4.41 -9.83
C ARG A 43 3.25 -4.30 -11.30
N GLU A 44 2.42 -3.66 -12.11
CA GLU A 44 2.68 -3.47 -13.54
C GLU A 44 3.55 -2.24 -13.83
N ARG A 45 3.79 -1.38 -12.82
CA ARG A 45 4.31 -0.01 -13.01
C ARG A 45 5.52 0.29 -12.13
N PHE A 46 5.61 -0.31 -10.95
CA PHE A 46 6.58 0.03 -9.92
C PHE A 46 7.32 -1.20 -9.39
N ILE A 47 8.47 -0.96 -8.78
CA ILE A 47 9.15 -1.99 -7.98
C ILE A 47 8.35 -2.32 -6.71
N PRO A 48 8.47 -3.54 -6.15
CA PRO A 48 7.83 -3.92 -4.90
C PRO A 48 8.14 -2.96 -3.74
N PRO A 49 7.24 -2.86 -2.74
CA PRO A 49 7.53 -2.14 -1.50
C PRO A 49 8.67 -2.79 -0.71
N ASP A 50 9.35 -1.96 0.09
CA ASP A 50 10.33 -2.46 1.06
C ASP A 50 9.65 -3.37 2.09
N GLY A 51 8.36 -3.15 2.38
CA GLY A 51 7.55 -4.12 3.10
C GLY A 51 6.05 -3.90 3.04
N PHE A 52 5.34 -4.86 3.61
CA PHE A 52 3.87 -4.91 3.65
C PHE A 52 3.40 -5.49 4.98
N ASP A 53 2.60 -4.73 5.72
CA ASP A 53 2.12 -5.14 7.05
C ASP A 53 0.67 -4.70 7.31
N LYS A 54 0.10 -5.24 8.40
CA LYS A 54 -1.18 -4.79 8.95
C LYS A 54 -0.98 -3.44 9.63
N GLY A 55 -1.89 -2.50 9.41
CA GLY A 55 -1.92 -1.24 10.15
C GLY A 55 -2.37 -1.43 11.60
N TYR A 56 -2.47 -0.33 12.36
CA TYR A 56 -2.99 -0.40 13.72
C TYR A 56 -4.45 -0.90 13.74
N TRP A 57 -5.24 -0.46 12.76
CA TRP A 57 -6.61 -0.90 12.51
C TRP A 57 -6.65 -2.12 11.59
N SER A 58 -7.84 -2.53 11.12
CA SER A 58 -8.00 -3.51 10.05
C SER A 58 -7.69 -2.89 8.69
N THR A 59 -6.46 -2.40 8.53
CA THR A 59 -5.93 -1.72 7.34
C THR A 59 -4.64 -2.41 6.89
N PHE A 60 -4.18 -2.11 5.68
CA PHE A 60 -2.89 -2.59 5.16
C PHE A 60 -1.97 -1.43 4.86
N SER A 61 -0.68 -1.57 5.15
CA SER A 61 0.35 -0.59 4.84
C SER A 61 1.37 -1.17 3.86
N LEU A 62 1.56 -0.49 2.73
CA LEU A 62 2.68 -0.68 1.82
C LEU A 62 3.69 0.43 2.06
N PHE A 63 4.94 0.10 2.32
CA PHE A 63 5.95 1.12 2.61
C PHE A 63 7.23 0.95 1.79
N TRP A 64 7.79 2.09 1.42
CA TRP A 64 9.11 2.32 0.84
C TRP A 64 9.84 3.31 1.75
N ASP A 65 11.17 3.41 1.65
CA ASP A 65 12.05 4.31 2.43
C ASP A 65 11.35 5.47 3.18
N ASN A 66 10.85 6.47 2.47
CA ASN A 66 10.19 7.64 3.05
C ASN A 66 8.72 7.83 2.61
N PHE A 67 8.09 6.78 2.09
CA PHE A 67 6.74 6.84 1.54
C PHE A 67 5.93 5.62 1.92
N GLU A 68 4.70 5.83 2.39
CA GLU A 68 3.78 4.75 2.74
C GLU A 68 2.40 5.01 2.15
N ILE A 69 1.72 3.94 1.77
CA ILE A 69 0.30 3.94 1.41
C ILE A 69 -0.41 3.04 2.42
N GLU A 70 -1.39 3.60 3.13
CA GLU A 70 -2.30 2.82 3.96
C GLU A 70 -3.66 2.68 3.27
N VAL A 71 -4.18 1.45 3.29
CA VAL A 71 -5.40 1.04 2.60
C VAL A 71 -6.52 0.85 3.61
N PHE A 72 -7.60 1.61 3.41
CA PHE A 72 -8.86 1.52 4.14
C PHE A 72 -9.96 0.99 3.21
N ASP A 73 -11.14 0.77 3.78
CA ASP A 73 -12.37 0.41 3.06
C ASP A 73 -12.85 1.53 2.11
N GLU A 74 -12.78 2.79 2.56
CA GLU A 74 -13.35 3.94 1.83
C GLU A 74 -12.32 4.92 1.27
N ARG A 75 -11.02 4.66 1.49
CA ARG A 75 -9.95 5.58 1.09
C ARG A 75 -8.57 4.93 1.04
N PHE A 76 -7.65 5.64 0.42
CA PHE A 76 -6.22 5.50 0.65
C PHE A 76 -5.69 6.70 1.42
N GLU A 77 -4.70 6.45 2.27
CA GLU A 77 -3.86 7.50 2.83
C GLU A 77 -2.44 7.34 2.30
N THR A 78 -1.81 8.46 1.98
CA THR A 78 -0.38 8.48 1.67
C THR A 78 0.37 9.26 2.72
N TYR A 79 1.45 8.68 3.23
CA TYR A 79 2.34 9.30 4.19
C TYR A 79 3.68 9.59 3.51
N ARG A 80 4.21 10.80 3.73
CA ARG A 80 5.58 11.16 3.36
C ARG A 80 6.35 11.57 4.58
N PHE A 81 7.45 10.89 4.83
CA PHE A 81 8.27 11.11 6.01
C PHE A 81 9.46 12.00 5.67
N PHE A 82 9.59 13.10 6.42
CA PHE A 82 10.71 14.02 6.34
C PHE A 82 11.36 14.17 7.72
N LYS A 83 12.51 14.83 7.78
CA LYS A 83 13.16 15.11 9.05
C LYS A 83 12.33 16.07 9.89
N GLY A 84 11.57 15.52 10.84
CA GLY A 84 10.76 16.26 11.81
C GLY A 84 9.35 16.63 11.34
N ALA A 85 8.89 16.11 10.21
CA ALA A 85 7.54 16.34 9.69
C ALA A 85 7.03 15.12 8.89
N THR A 86 5.71 14.96 8.87
CA THR A 86 5.01 13.97 8.05
C THR A 86 3.88 14.67 7.30
N ASP A 87 3.85 14.53 5.98
CA ASP A 87 2.69 14.94 5.18
C ASP A 87 1.75 13.75 5.03
N ILE A 88 0.46 13.97 5.32
CA ILE A 88 -0.59 12.95 5.23
C ILE A 88 -1.67 13.47 4.29
N LEU A 89 -1.97 12.72 3.24
CA LEU A 89 -3.02 13.04 2.29
C LEU A 89 -4.01 11.87 2.19
N HIS A 90 -5.28 12.20 2.04
CA HIS A 90 -6.38 11.24 2.02
C HIS A 90 -7.09 11.29 0.67
N PHE A 91 -7.41 10.12 0.12
CA PHE A 91 -8.04 9.98 -1.19
C PHE A 91 -9.20 9.00 -1.09
N SER A 92 -10.44 9.50 -1.20
CA SER A 92 -11.61 8.64 -1.26
C SER A 92 -11.51 7.66 -2.42
N HIS A 93 -11.89 6.41 -2.16
CA HIS A 93 -11.87 5.34 -3.15
C HIS A 93 -12.79 4.21 -2.71
N ARG A 94 -13.40 3.53 -3.68
CA ARG A 94 -14.12 2.27 -3.46
C ARG A 94 -13.66 1.22 -4.47
N PRO A 95 -13.77 -0.07 -4.13
CA PRO A 95 -13.41 -1.14 -5.05
C PRO A 95 -14.12 -1.00 -6.40
N GLY A 96 -13.38 -1.20 -7.48
CA GLY A 96 -13.86 -1.10 -8.86
C GLY A 96 -13.97 0.33 -9.40
N GLU A 97 -13.72 1.37 -8.59
CA GLU A 97 -13.59 2.74 -9.09
C GLU A 97 -12.20 2.98 -9.70
N PRO A 98 -12.06 3.87 -10.70
CA PRO A 98 -10.74 4.28 -11.13
C PRO A 98 -10.03 5.07 -10.01
N PHE A 99 -8.72 4.85 -9.85
CA PHE A 99 -7.90 5.69 -8.99
C PHE A 99 -7.95 7.16 -9.41
N SER A 100 -8.12 8.06 -8.45
CA SER A 100 -8.16 9.49 -8.71
C SER A 100 -6.83 10.01 -9.26
N VAL A 101 -6.89 11.04 -10.11
CA VAL A 101 -5.69 11.65 -10.69
C VAL A 101 -4.80 12.22 -9.60
N GLU A 102 -5.40 12.74 -8.53
CA GLU A 102 -4.73 13.31 -7.37
C GLU A 102 -3.93 12.25 -6.61
N PHE A 103 -4.52 11.06 -6.37
CA PHE A 103 -3.84 9.93 -5.75
C PHE A 103 -2.68 9.45 -6.62
N LEU A 104 -2.92 9.22 -7.91
CA LEU A 104 -1.89 8.79 -8.86
C LEU A 104 -0.74 9.80 -8.95
N ALA A 105 -1.05 11.10 -8.86
CA ALA A 105 -0.07 12.17 -8.83
C ALA A 105 0.75 12.20 -7.52
N GLN A 106 0.34 11.50 -6.45
CA GLN A 106 1.13 11.36 -5.22
C GLN A 106 2.10 10.19 -5.23
N LEU A 107 2.01 9.26 -6.19
CA LEU A 107 2.87 8.08 -6.23
C LEU A 107 4.34 8.50 -6.46
N ARG A 108 5.24 8.13 -5.54
CA ARG A 108 6.69 8.48 -5.56
C ARG A 108 7.62 7.26 -5.60
N MET A 109 7.08 6.08 -5.85
CA MET A 109 7.86 4.84 -5.89
C MET A 109 8.71 4.75 -7.15
N PRO A 110 9.87 4.04 -7.12
CA PRO A 110 10.67 3.80 -8.31
C PRO A 110 9.89 2.99 -9.36
N ARG A 111 9.96 3.39 -10.63
CA ARG A 111 9.26 2.70 -11.71
C ARG A 111 10.05 1.51 -12.21
N LEU A 112 9.34 0.54 -12.78
CA LEU A 112 9.98 -0.56 -13.51
C LEU A 112 10.82 0.00 -14.67
N GLY A 113 12.10 -0.37 -14.71
CA GLY A 113 13.01 0.02 -15.78
C GLY A 113 13.68 1.39 -15.61
N ASP A 114 13.40 2.13 -14.53
CA ASP A 114 14.25 3.25 -14.15
C ASP A 114 15.65 2.70 -13.79
N PRO A 115 16.75 3.30 -14.27
CA PRO A 115 18.07 2.90 -13.81
C PRO A 115 18.14 3.09 -12.30
N ALA A 116 18.69 2.09 -11.60
CA ALA A 116 18.93 2.21 -10.17
C ALA A 116 19.74 3.50 -9.89
N PRO A 117 19.42 4.24 -8.82
CA PRO A 117 20.12 5.48 -8.47
C PRO A 117 21.62 5.27 -8.23
#